data_AF-A0A8T3PVP4-F1
#
_entry.id   AF-A0A8T3PVP4-F1
#
_cell.length_a   1.000
_cell.length_b   1.000
_cell.length_c   1.000
_cell.angle_alpha   90.00
_cell.angle_beta   90.00
_cell.angle_gamma   90.00
#
_symmetry.space_group_name_H-M   'P 1'
#
loop_
_entity.id
_entity.type
_entity.pdbx_description
1 polymer ?
#
loop_
_entity_poly.entity_id
_entity_poly.type
_entity_poly.pdbx_seq_one_letter_code
_entity_poly.pdbx_strand_id
1 'polypeptide(L)' 'MPSSILRPRDTWSDPAAYDAKARELAAMFAENFESYADGVSEAIRSAGPRADVRPARRRRRAVAEDAPSD' A
#
# COMPACT_ATOMS: atom_id res chain seq x y z
N MET A 1 -16.85 -16.77 11.23
CA MET A 1 -16.02 -15.55 11.40
C MET A 1 -16.43 -14.54 10.34
N PRO A 2 -16.62 -13.25 10.68
CA PRO A 2 -16.85 -12.20 9.67
C PRO A 2 -15.61 -12.05 8.78
N SER A 3 -15.78 -11.93 7.47
CA SER A 3 -14.64 -11.76 6.55
C SER A 3 -14.06 -10.34 6.56
N SER A 4 -14.86 -9.33 6.93
CA SER A 4 -14.46 -7.93 6.97
C SER A 4 -13.37 -7.63 8.00
N ILE A 5 -13.35 -8.35 9.13
CA ILE A 5 -12.30 -8.17 10.15
C ILE A 5 -10.92 -8.68 9.71
N LEU A 6 -10.85 -9.50 8.66
CA LEU A 6 -9.59 -10.01 8.10
C LEU A 6 -8.89 -8.95 7.24
N ARG A 7 -9.61 -7.92 6.80
CA ARG A 7 -9.10 -6.81 6.02
C ARG A 7 -9.32 -5.53 6.82
N PRO A 8 -8.36 -5.10 7.67
CA PRO A 8 -8.55 -3.96 8.57
C PRO A 8 -8.90 -2.64 7.84
N ARG A 9 -8.57 -2.52 6.55
CA ARG A 9 -9.03 -1.39 5.71
C ARG A 9 -10.55 -1.32 5.57
N ASP A 10 -11.24 -2.47 5.55
CA ASP A 10 -12.70 -2.55 5.41
C ASP A 10 -13.46 -2.24 6.71
N THR A 11 -12.75 -2.14 7.84
CA THR A 11 -13.35 -1.81 9.13
C THR A 11 -13.36 -0.31 9.41
N TRP A 12 -12.70 0.49 8.55
CA TRP A 12 -12.66 1.94 8.63
C TRP A 12 -13.75 2.56 7.76
N SER A 13 -14.41 3.59 8.30
CA SER A 13 -15.42 4.36 7.55
C SER A 13 -14.81 5.14 6.39
N ASP A 14 -13.58 5.61 6.53
CA ASP A 14 -12.79 6.26 5.48
C ASP A 14 -11.53 5.43 5.14
N PRO A 15 -11.52 4.74 3.99
CA PRO A 15 -10.35 4.00 3.52
C PRO A 15 -9.12 4.87 3.29
N ALA A 16 -9.29 6.16 2.94
CA ALA A 16 -8.15 7.06 2.74
C ALA A 16 -7.49 7.46 4.06
N ALA A 17 -8.29 7.63 5.13
CA ALA A 17 -7.77 7.83 6.48
C ALA A 17 -6.98 6.59 6.97
N TYR A 18 -7.47 5.38 6.68
CA TYR A 18 -6.72 4.15 6.93
C TYR A 18 -5.38 4.15 6.18
N ASP A 19 -5.41 4.42 4.86
CA ASP A 19 -4.21 4.45 4.03
C ASP A 19 -3.20 5.51 4.51
N ALA A 20 -3.66 6.64 5.06
CA ALA A 20 -2.81 7.65 5.69
C ALA A 20 -2.16 7.16 6.99
N LYS A 21 -2.96 6.56 7.89
CA LYS A 21 -2.46 6.05 9.16
C LYS A 21 -1.52 4.85 8.99
N ALA A 22 -1.80 3.97 8.02
CA ALA A 22 -0.92 2.86 7.67
C ALA A 22 0.47 3.34 7.19
N ARG A 23 0.51 4.44 6.42
CA ARG A 23 1.77 5.06 5.96
C ARG A 23 2.56 5.69 7.10
N GLU A 24 1.88 6.41 7.98
CA GLU A 24 2.48 6.97 9.19
C GLU A 24 3.09 5.86 10.06
N LEU A 25 2.34 4.78 10.30
CA LEU A 25 2.83 3.63 11.04
C LEU A 25 4.04 2.97 10.35
N ALA A 26 4.01 2.79 9.04
CA ALA A 26 5.14 2.24 8.29
C ALA A 26 6.41 3.11 8.43
N ALA A 27 6.26 4.45 8.40
CA ALA A 27 7.37 5.37 8.62
C ALA A 27 7.94 5.24 10.04
N MET A 28 7.10 5.17 11.06
CA MET A 28 7.54 4.95 12.45
C MET A 28 8.30 3.63 12.63
N PHE A 29 7.86 2.56 11.94
CA PHE A 29 8.57 1.28 11.94
C PHE A 29 9.95 1.40 11.28
N ALA A 30 10.04 2.11 10.16
CA ALA A 30 11.31 2.32 9.46
C ALA A 30 12.30 3.12 10.33
N GLU A 31 11.85 4.22 10.91
CA GLU A 31 12.66 5.08 11.81
C GLU A 31 13.18 4.28 13.02
N ASN A 32 12.30 3.54 13.70
CA ASN A 32 12.71 2.71 14.83
C ASN A 32 13.67 1.58 14.42
N PHE A 33 13.59 1.08 13.19
CA PHE A 33 14.43 0.00 12.70
C PHE A 33 15.87 0.44 12.39
N GLU A 34 16.13 1.73 12.17
CA GLU A 34 17.46 2.24 11.79
C GLU A 34 18.57 1.81 12.75
N SER A 35 18.27 1.76 14.06
CA SER A 35 19.21 1.33 15.10
C SER A 35 19.67 -0.13 14.97
N TYR A 36 18.94 -0.95 14.22
CA TYR A 36 19.21 -2.38 14.02
C TYR A 36 19.66 -2.69 12.60
N ALA A 37 19.67 -1.69 11.71
CA ALA A 37 19.84 -1.90 10.27
C ALA A 37 21.19 -2.55 9.91
N ASP A 38 22.26 -2.25 10.64
CA ASP A 38 23.60 -2.81 10.42
C ASP A 38 23.74 -4.25 10.94
N GLY A 39 22.85 -4.68 11.84
CA GLY A 39 22.88 -6.01 12.45
C GLY A 39 22.09 -7.08 11.69
N VAL A 40 21.47 -6.73 10.56
CA VAL A 40 20.57 -7.63 9.83
C VAL A 40 21.00 -7.83 8.38
N SER A 41 20.55 -8.94 7.79
CA SER A 41 20.72 -9.18 6.35
C SER A 41 19.83 -8.25 5.52
N GLU A 42 20.19 -8.08 4.26
CA GLU A 42 19.39 -7.31 3.29
C GLU A 42 17.98 -7.88 3.12
N ALA A 43 17.81 -9.21 3.26
CA ALA A 43 16.50 -9.85 3.22
C ALA A 43 15.57 -9.37 4.34
N ILE A 44 16.12 -9.12 5.53
CA ILE A 44 15.36 -8.56 6.65
C ILE A 44 15.14 -7.06 6.47
N ARG A 45 16.17 -6.32 6.04
CA ARG A 45 16.08 -4.88 5.77
C ARG A 45 14.99 -4.55 4.74
N SER A 46 14.85 -5.38 3.71
CA SER A 46 13.86 -5.20 2.63
C SER A 46 12.47 -5.74 2.93
N ALA A 47 12.28 -6.47 4.03
CA ALA A 47 11.00 -7.05 4.44
C ALA A 47 10.08 -6.07 5.20
N GLY A 48 10.57 -4.87 5.52
CA GLY A 48 9.83 -3.85 6.25
C GLY A 48 8.57 -3.32 5.53
N PRO A 49 7.66 -2.67 6.27
CA PRO A 49 6.45 -2.08 5.70
C PRO A 49 6.80 -0.93 4.75
N ARG A 50 6.02 -0.79 3.68
CA ARG A 50 6.21 0.27 2.67
C ARG A 50 5.38 1.51 3.04
N ALA A 51 6.05 2.65 3.22
CA ALA A 51 5.38 3.95 3.39
C ALA A 51 4.78 4.49 2.06
N ASP A 52 5.15 3.91 0.92
CA ASP A 52 4.48 4.06 -0.37
C ASP A 52 3.41 2.97 -0.48
N VAL A 53 2.13 3.36 -0.46
CA VAL A 53 1.07 2.56 -1.06
C VAL A 53 0.86 3.13 -2.45
N ARG A 54 1.31 2.41 -3.49
CA ARG A 54 1.13 2.79 -4.90
C ARG A 54 -0.29 3.34 -5.12
N PRO A 55 -0.44 4.53 -5.71
CA PRO A 55 -1.76 5.07 -5.99
C PRO A 55 -2.52 4.04 -6.83
N ALA A 56 -3.75 3.74 -6.41
CA ALA A 56 -4.65 2.82 -7.11
C ALA A 56 -4.57 3.14 -8.61
N ARG A 57 -4.11 2.16 -9.41
CA ARG A 57 -3.87 2.33 -10.85
C ARG A 57 -5.13 2.98 -11.43
N ARG A 58 -5.05 4.25 -11.82
CA ARG A 58 -6.11 4.91 -12.58
C ARG A 58 -6.31 4.04 -13.82
N ARG A 59 -7.46 3.36 -13.90
CA ARG A 59 -7.83 2.59 -15.10
C ARG A 59 -7.76 3.57 -16.26
N ARG A 60 -6.79 3.41 -17.16
CA ARG A 60 -6.78 4.14 -18.43
C ARG A 60 -8.09 3.78 -19.13
N ARG A 61 -8.99 4.75 -19.26
CA ARG A 61 -10.14 4.63 -20.17
C ARG A 61 -9.54 4.48 -21.56
N ALA A 62 -9.59 3.28 -22.13
CA ALA A 62 -9.26 3.08 -23.53
C ALA A 62 -10.25 3.93 -24.35
N VAL A 63 -9.71 4.86 -25.12
CA VAL A 63 -10.46 5.56 -26.17
C VAL A 63 -10.78 4.50 -27.22
N ALA A 64 -12.07 4.26 -27.45
CA ALA A 64 -12.52 3.50 -28.60
C ALA A 64 -12.42 4.42 -29.81
N GLU A 65 -11.26 4.43 -30.45
CA GLU A 65 -11.10 4.91 -31.82
C GLU A 65 -10.53 3.75 -32.63
N ASP A 66 -11.34 3.32 -33.59
CA ASP A 66 -10.99 2.80 -34.91
C ASP A 66 -11.75 1.51 -35.25
N ALA A 67 -12.80 1.69 -36.05
CA ALA A 67 -13.36 0.64 -36.87
C ALA A 67 -13.85 1.30 -38.18
N PRO A 68 -13.11 1.16 -39.30
CA PRO A 68 -13.62 1.56 -40.61
C PRO A 68 -14.81 0.66 -40.97
N SER A 69 -15.90 1.28 -41.41
CA SER A 69 -17.04 0.58 -42.00
C SER A 69 -16.67 0.20 -43.43
N ASP A 70 -16.65 -1.10 -43.70
CA ASP A 70 -16.70 -1.67 -45.06
C ASP A 70 -18.16 -1.66 -45.55
#